data_AF-A0A0G1EYJ5-F1
#
_entry.id   AF-A0A0G1EYJ5-F1
#
_cell.length_a   1.000
_cell.length_b   1.000
_cell.length_c   1.000
_cell.angle_alpha   90.00
_cell.angle_beta   90.00
_cell.angle_gamma   90.00
#
_symmetry.space_group_name_H-M   'P 1'
#
loop_
_entity.id
_entity.type
_entity.pdbx_description
1 polymer ?
#
loop_
_entity_poly.entity_id
_entity_poly.type
_entity_poly.pdbx_seq_one_letter_code
_entity_poly.pdbx_strand_id
1 'polypeptide(L)'
;MKKLVPLVLVICALVLSACSTATAPPAWRASACPDGHWLVANLWSFKSLPAPIQKEVAKMMAMATSRDTRGATNPIAYRGDSVSRTVGALLRKFGVRAPINLDLEIFYRDPRGTAKVVYNLGILPVEAGIGSIRLPEYAGNWIVEAVWPDNFISPIRSGGKNRLWVPPEDWEEGKHCSMNIHGIVP
;
A
#
# COMPACT_ATOMS: atom_id res chain seq x y z
N MET A 1 -29.53 -15.04 -68.92
CA MET A 1 -29.85 -15.71 -67.63
C MET A 1 -28.56 -16.28 -67.04
N LYS A 2 -27.98 -15.61 -66.04
CA LYS A 2 -26.88 -16.14 -65.21
C LYS A 2 -27.18 -15.76 -63.77
N LYS A 3 -27.43 -16.76 -62.94
CA LYS A 3 -27.64 -16.64 -61.48
C LYS A 3 -26.28 -16.45 -60.82
N LEU A 4 -26.19 -15.52 -59.87
CA LEU A 4 -25.08 -15.47 -58.90
C LEU A 4 -25.68 -15.27 -57.51
N VAL A 5 -25.21 -16.13 -56.61
CA VAL A 5 -25.68 -16.44 -55.26
C VAL A 5 -25.30 -15.31 -54.29
N PRO A 6 -26.12 -14.97 -53.29
CA PRO A 6 -25.72 -14.03 -52.25
C PRO A 6 -24.75 -14.71 -51.28
N LEU A 7 -23.53 -14.17 -51.19
CA LEU A 7 -22.54 -14.54 -50.19
C LEU A 7 -22.98 -13.98 -48.84
N VAL A 8 -23.57 -14.82 -48.00
CA VAL A 8 -23.90 -14.51 -46.61
C VAL A 8 -22.58 -14.46 -45.82
N LEU A 9 -22.09 -13.26 -45.54
CA LEU A 9 -20.94 -13.03 -44.68
C LEU A 9 -21.41 -13.02 -43.22
N VAL A 10 -21.30 -14.17 -42.57
CA VAL A 10 -21.48 -14.31 -41.12
C VAL A 10 -20.26 -13.67 -40.45
N ILE A 11 -20.41 -12.43 -39.97
CA ILE A 11 -19.42 -11.80 -39.10
C ILE A 11 -19.67 -12.34 -37.68
N CYS A 12 -19.10 -13.50 -37.37
CA CYS A 12 -18.83 -13.90 -35.99
C CYS A 12 -17.63 -13.08 -35.50
N ALA A 13 -17.88 -11.83 -35.12
CA ALA A 13 -16.89 -11.05 -34.37
C ALA A 13 -16.79 -11.65 -32.97
N LEU A 14 -15.74 -12.45 -32.79
CA LEU A 14 -15.22 -12.94 -31.53
C LEU A 14 -15.30 -11.84 -30.46
N VAL A 15 -16.18 -12.03 -29.48
CA VAL A 15 -16.03 -11.42 -28.17
C VAL A 15 -14.78 -12.07 -27.57
N LEU A 16 -13.62 -11.46 -27.86
CA LEU A 16 -12.39 -11.70 -27.11
C LEU A 16 -12.69 -11.26 -25.68
N SER A 17 -13.16 -12.22 -24.88
CA SER A 17 -13.11 -12.16 -23.44
C SER A 17 -11.65 -11.92 -23.09
N ALA A 18 -11.29 -10.66 -22.87
CA ALA A 18 -10.03 -10.25 -22.28
C ALA A 18 -10.02 -10.82 -20.87
N CYS A 19 -9.68 -12.10 -20.78
CA CYS A 19 -9.26 -12.73 -19.55
C CYS A 19 -7.97 -11.99 -19.20
N SER A 20 -8.08 -11.00 -18.32
CA SER A 20 -6.94 -10.41 -17.64
C SER A 20 -6.27 -11.54 -16.88
N THR A 21 -5.34 -12.23 -17.54
CA THR A 21 -4.44 -13.15 -16.88
C THR A 21 -3.70 -12.31 -15.85
N ALA A 22 -4.06 -12.47 -14.58
CA ALA A 22 -3.30 -11.93 -13.47
C ALA A 22 -1.90 -12.55 -13.59
N THR A 23 -0.98 -11.82 -14.19
CA THR A 23 0.39 -12.27 -14.36
C THR A 23 0.95 -12.42 -12.95
N ALA A 24 1.20 -13.66 -12.54
CA ALA A 24 1.90 -13.92 -11.30
C ALA A 24 3.20 -13.10 -11.33
N PRO A 25 3.54 -12.40 -10.24
CA PRO A 25 4.77 -11.64 -10.21
C PRO A 25 5.96 -12.60 -10.44
N PRO A 26 7.03 -12.12 -11.11
CA PRO A 26 8.13 -12.99 -11.47
C PRO A 26 8.82 -13.48 -10.18
N ALA A 27 8.99 -14.80 -10.06
CA ALA A 27 9.60 -15.44 -8.88
C ALA A 27 11.07 -15.00 -8.70
N TRP A 28 11.32 -14.06 -7.79
CA TRP A 28 12.66 -13.50 -7.55
C TRP A 28 13.05 -13.63 -6.06
N ARG A 29 14.13 -14.39 -5.84
CA ARG A 29 14.82 -14.71 -4.56
C ARG A 29 13.96 -15.34 -3.46
N ALA A 30 14.47 -16.45 -2.90
CA ALA A 30 13.89 -17.07 -1.70
C ALA A 30 14.01 -16.11 -0.50
N SER A 31 12.91 -15.93 0.23
CA SER A 31 12.82 -15.07 1.41
C SER A 31 13.61 -15.65 2.59
N ALA A 32 14.44 -14.82 3.26
CA ALA A 32 15.13 -15.18 4.51
C ALA A 32 14.17 -15.35 5.72
N CYS A 33 12.89 -15.02 5.55
CA CYS A 33 11.85 -15.18 6.55
C CYS A 33 11.08 -16.49 6.34
N PRO A 34 11.11 -17.44 7.32
CA PRO A 34 10.50 -18.77 7.19
C PRO A 34 9.00 -18.72 6.86
N ASP A 35 8.27 -17.79 7.49
CA ASP A 35 6.82 -17.61 7.31
C ASP A 35 6.48 -16.55 6.25
N GLY A 36 7.47 -16.12 5.46
CA GLY A 36 7.36 -15.01 4.52
C GLY A 36 7.39 -13.63 5.18
N HIS A 37 7.18 -12.60 4.36
CA HIS A 37 7.14 -11.21 4.81
C HIS A 37 5.71 -10.79 5.13
N TRP A 38 5.54 -10.01 6.18
CA TRP A 38 4.23 -9.55 6.65
C TRP A 38 4.16 -8.03 6.67
N LEU A 39 3.06 -7.49 6.15
CA LEU A 39 2.71 -6.09 6.35
C LEU A 39 1.63 -6.04 7.43
N VAL A 40 1.86 -5.27 8.50
CA VAL A 40 0.96 -5.17 9.65
C VAL A 40 0.47 -3.73 9.79
N ALA A 41 -0.81 -3.50 9.56
CA ALA A 41 -1.44 -2.21 9.80
C ALA A 41 -1.87 -2.08 11.26
N ASN A 42 -1.59 -0.91 11.84
CA ASN A 42 -1.99 -0.54 13.19
C ASN A 42 -2.65 0.84 13.15
N LEU A 43 -3.84 0.94 13.74
CA LEU A 43 -4.61 2.18 13.84
C LEU A 43 -4.62 2.70 15.27
N TRP A 44 -4.52 4.02 15.41
CA TRP A 44 -4.48 4.68 16.70
C TRP A 44 -5.45 5.86 16.72
N SER A 45 -6.13 6.06 17.85
CA SER A 45 -6.98 7.23 18.04
C SER A 45 -6.14 8.38 18.55
N PHE A 46 -6.12 9.50 17.83
CA PHE A 46 -5.35 10.68 18.22
C PHE A 46 -5.70 11.13 19.63
N LYS A 47 -7.01 11.14 19.97
CA LYS A 47 -7.53 11.53 21.28
C LYS A 47 -7.07 10.63 22.42
N SER A 48 -6.77 9.36 22.15
CA SER A 48 -6.29 8.43 23.18
C SER A 48 -4.77 8.46 23.36
N LEU A 49 -4.01 9.14 22.49
CA LEU A 49 -2.55 9.16 22.60
C LEU A 49 -2.08 10.07 23.75
N PRO A 50 -0.94 9.78 24.38
CA PRO A 50 -0.29 10.70 25.31
C PRO A 50 0.06 12.04 24.64
N ALA A 51 -0.06 13.16 25.37
CA ALA A 51 0.19 14.51 24.85
C ALA A 51 1.54 14.68 24.11
N PRO A 52 2.68 14.12 24.58
CA PRO A 52 3.93 14.19 23.82
C PRO A 52 3.85 13.51 22.45
N ILE A 53 3.15 12.37 22.35
CA ILE A 53 2.94 11.66 21.08
C ILE A 53 1.96 12.42 20.20
N GLN A 54 0.88 12.97 20.77
CA GLN A 54 -0.06 13.82 20.04
C GLN A 54 0.65 15.01 19.38
N LYS A 55 1.58 15.68 20.08
CA LYS A 55 2.35 16.80 19.54
C LYS A 55 3.20 16.41 18.32
N GLU A 56 3.92 15.30 18.40
CA GLU A 56 4.72 14.80 17.28
C GLU A 56 3.84 14.34 16.11
N VAL A 57 2.74 13.64 16.41
CA VAL A 57 1.75 13.27 15.41
C VAL A 57 1.22 14.51 14.69
N ALA A 58 0.75 15.52 15.43
CA ALA A 58 0.25 16.78 14.88
C ALA A 58 1.27 17.48 13.96
N LYS A 59 2.54 17.53 14.37
CA LYS A 59 3.64 18.05 13.54
C LYS A 59 3.78 17.27 12.23
N MET A 60 3.76 15.93 12.30
CA MET A 60 3.80 15.09 11.10
C MET A 60 2.56 15.27 10.22
N MET A 61 1.37 15.49 10.77
CA MET A 61 0.17 15.79 9.97
C MET A 61 0.31 17.09 9.20
N ALA A 62 0.84 18.13 9.86
CA ALA A 62 1.08 19.43 9.22
C ALA A 62 2.10 19.29 8.08
N MET A 63 3.18 18.52 8.28
CA MET A 63 4.17 18.23 7.24
C MET A 63 3.59 17.38 6.10
N ALA A 64 2.72 16.43 6.40
CA ALA A 64 2.06 15.57 5.42
C ALA A 64 1.12 16.37 4.51
N THR A 65 0.34 17.28 5.10
CA THR A 65 -0.62 18.14 4.39
C THR A 65 0.06 19.24 3.57
N SER A 66 1.25 19.69 3.97
CA SER A 66 2.02 20.71 3.23
C SER A 66 2.79 20.18 2.02
N ARG A 67 2.87 18.86 1.83
CA ARG A 67 3.53 18.25 0.65
C ARG A 67 2.58 18.31 -0.55
N ASP A 68 2.82 19.24 -1.48
CA ASP A 68 2.16 19.23 -2.80
C ASP A 68 2.73 18.08 -3.64
N THR A 69 1.90 17.09 -3.91
CA THR A 69 2.26 15.83 -4.57
C THR A 69 1.73 15.73 -5.99
N ARG A 70 1.65 16.87 -6.69
CA ARG A 70 1.54 16.88 -8.16
C ARG A 70 2.58 15.97 -8.85
N GLY A 71 3.68 15.61 -8.17
CA GLY A 71 4.67 14.60 -8.56
C GLY A 71 4.59 13.23 -7.85
N ALA A 72 3.39 12.67 -7.70
CA ALA A 72 3.06 11.38 -7.03
C ALA A 72 3.92 10.15 -7.41
N THR A 73 4.71 10.23 -8.46
CA THR A 73 5.56 9.16 -8.99
C THR A 73 6.99 9.19 -8.44
N ASN A 74 7.42 10.23 -7.71
CA ASN A 74 8.77 10.30 -7.17
C ASN A 74 8.87 9.60 -5.79
N PRO A 75 9.61 8.49 -5.64
CA PRO A 75 9.77 7.78 -4.37
C PRO A 75 10.35 8.62 -3.24
N ILE A 76 11.16 9.63 -3.55
CA ILE A 76 11.80 10.50 -2.55
C ILE A 76 10.74 11.23 -1.70
N ALA A 77 9.61 11.60 -2.29
CA ALA A 77 8.52 12.25 -1.57
C ALA A 77 7.98 11.37 -0.43
N TYR A 78 8.10 10.04 -0.54
CA TYR A 78 7.58 9.05 0.39
C TYR A 78 8.58 8.51 1.41
N ARG A 79 9.85 8.91 1.28
CA ARG A 79 10.92 8.52 2.21
C ARG A 79 10.96 9.37 3.49
N GLY A 80 10.42 10.59 3.45
CA GLY A 80 10.43 11.51 4.60
C GLY A 80 9.62 10.99 5.80
N ASP A 81 9.81 11.65 6.96
CA ASP A 81 9.15 11.37 8.25
C ASP A 81 7.69 10.91 8.06
N SER A 82 7.44 9.64 8.37
CA SER A 82 6.11 9.05 8.41
C SER A 82 5.81 8.65 9.85
N VAL A 83 4.52 8.62 10.22
CA VAL A 83 4.13 8.18 11.57
C VAL A 83 4.77 6.84 11.89
N SER A 84 4.80 5.93 10.91
CA SER A 84 5.41 4.61 11.04
C SER A 84 6.90 4.64 11.41
N ARG A 85 7.70 5.51 10.77
CA ARG A 85 9.15 5.59 10.99
C ARG A 85 9.52 6.44 12.20
N THR A 86 8.78 7.52 12.44
CA THR A 86 9.13 8.52 13.47
C THR A 86 8.61 8.14 14.86
N VAL A 87 7.35 7.73 14.98
CA VAL A 87 6.72 7.43 16.29
C VAL A 87 6.13 6.02 16.37
N GLY A 88 6.20 5.21 15.31
CA GLY A 88 5.59 3.88 15.26
C GLY A 88 6.04 2.97 16.40
N ALA A 89 7.31 3.02 16.78
CA ALA A 89 7.83 2.26 17.93
C ALA A 89 7.20 2.70 19.27
N LEU A 90 6.98 4.01 19.46
CA LEU A 90 6.31 4.55 20.65
C LEU A 90 4.83 4.16 20.69
N LEU A 91 4.15 4.23 19.54
CA LEU A 91 2.75 3.83 19.40
C LEU A 91 2.56 2.35 19.77
N ARG A 92 3.43 1.46 19.28
CA ARG A 92 3.37 0.03 19.63
C ARG A 92 3.59 -0.24 21.12
N LYS A 93 4.43 0.56 21.80
CA LYS A 93 4.61 0.47 23.26
C LYS A 93 3.38 0.94 24.03
N PHE A 94 2.64 1.93 23.51
CA PHE A 94 1.39 2.39 24.12
C PHE A 94 0.26 1.34 24.01
N GLY A 95 0.19 0.63 22.89
CA GLY A 95 -0.59 -0.62 22.76
C GLY A 95 -2.11 -0.45 22.62
N VAL A 96 -2.69 0.73 22.87
CA VAL A 96 -4.13 0.98 22.72
C VAL A 96 -4.45 1.41 21.29
N ARG A 97 -4.93 0.47 20.48
CA ARG A 97 -5.37 0.71 19.10
C ARG A 97 -6.74 1.36 19.03
N ALA A 98 -7.03 2.05 17.93
CA ALA A 98 -8.37 2.57 17.66
C ALA A 98 -9.32 1.39 17.35
N PRO A 99 -10.47 1.26 18.02
CA PRO A 99 -11.40 0.14 17.82
C PRO A 99 -12.28 0.37 16.58
N ILE A 100 -11.64 0.48 15.42
CA ILE A 100 -12.31 0.73 14.15
C ILE A 100 -11.95 -0.33 13.11
N ASN A 101 -12.87 -0.52 12.16
CA ASN A 101 -12.67 -1.43 11.04
C ASN A 101 -12.51 -0.62 9.76
N LEU A 102 -11.59 -1.05 8.90
CA LEU A 102 -11.41 -0.48 7.56
C LEU A 102 -10.70 -1.45 6.64
N ASP A 103 -10.71 -1.10 5.35
CA ASP A 103 -9.99 -1.80 4.31
C ASP A 103 -8.88 -0.91 3.75
N LEU A 104 -7.67 -1.47 3.62
CA LEU A 104 -6.56 -0.83 2.90
C LEU A 104 -6.32 -1.53 1.57
N GLU A 105 -6.22 -0.75 0.50
CA GLU A 105 -5.74 -1.29 -0.78
C GLU A 105 -4.20 -1.37 -0.74
N ILE A 106 -3.66 -2.55 -1.04
CA ILE A 106 -2.21 -2.80 -1.03
C ILE A 106 -1.71 -3.06 -2.46
N PHE A 107 -0.62 -2.40 -2.84
CA PHE A 107 -0.01 -2.53 -4.17
C PHE A 107 1.49 -2.78 -4.08
N TYR A 108 2.03 -3.49 -5.07
CA TYR A 108 3.44 -3.39 -5.41
C TYR A 108 3.67 -2.34 -6.47
N ARG A 109 4.73 -1.57 -6.29
CA ARG A 109 5.25 -0.60 -7.25
C ARG A 109 6.69 -0.92 -7.62
N ASP A 110 7.04 -0.62 -8.86
CA ASP A 110 8.41 -0.73 -9.35
C ASP A 110 9.33 0.29 -8.66
N PRO A 111 10.37 -0.13 -7.93
CA PRO A 111 11.30 0.80 -7.30
C PRO A 111 12.21 1.54 -8.30
N ARG A 112 12.30 1.11 -9.56
CA ARG A 112 13.32 1.57 -10.54
C ARG A 112 12.84 2.75 -11.39
N GLY A 113 12.37 3.80 -10.73
CA GLY A 113 12.16 5.12 -11.34
C GLY A 113 10.72 5.59 -11.31
N THR A 114 9.85 5.04 -12.18
CA THR A 114 8.49 5.58 -12.40
C THR A 114 7.49 5.27 -11.29
N ALA A 115 7.84 4.38 -10.36
CA ALA A 115 6.97 3.94 -9.28
C ALA A 115 5.58 3.48 -9.74
N LYS A 116 5.48 2.95 -10.96
CA LYS A 116 4.22 2.41 -11.50
C LYS A 116 3.76 1.23 -10.68
N VAL A 117 2.44 1.08 -10.55
CA VAL A 117 1.85 -0.12 -9.97
C VAL A 117 2.19 -1.30 -10.87
N VAL A 118 2.85 -2.30 -10.32
CA VAL A 118 3.20 -3.56 -11.01
C VAL A 118 2.26 -4.69 -10.63
N TYR A 119 1.69 -4.65 -9.42
CA TYR A 119 0.78 -5.69 -8.95
C TYR A 119 -0.21 -5.14 -7.91
N ASN A 120 -1.46 -5.60 -7.97
CA ASN A 120 -2.46 -5.35 -6.93
C ASN A 120 -2.47 -6.55 -5.97
N LEU A 121 -2.06 -6.33 -4.73
CA LEU A 121 -2.03 -7.36 -3.69
C LEU A 121 -3.41 -7.61 -3.07
N GLY A 122 -4.38 -6.74 -3.33
CA GLY A 122 -5.74 -6.84 -2.85
C GLY A 122 -6.01 -5.95 -1.66
N ILE A 123 -7.00 -6.37 -0.86
CA ILE A 123 -7.49 -5.63 0.30
C ILE A 123 -6.92 -6.25 1.57
N LEU A 124 -6.34 -5.42 2.42
CA LEU A 124 -6.02 -5.74 3.80
C LEU A 124 -7.18 -5.28 4.69
N PRO A 125 -8.00 -6.21 5.22
CA PRO A 125 -8.97 -5.87 6.25
C PRO A 125 -8.23 -5.56 7.56
N VAL A 126 -8.62 -4.47 8.20
CA VAL A 126 -8.17 -4.05 9.51
C VAL A 126 -9.36 -4.12 10.44
N GLU A 127 -9.28 -4.95 11.47
CA GLU A 127 -10.34 -5.17 12.44
C GLU A 127 -9.88 -4.73 13.82
N ALA A 128 -10.73 -3.98 14.54
CA ALA A 128 -10.39 -3.41 15.84
C ALA A 128 -9.01 -2.71 15.85
N GLY A 129 -8.68 -2.05 14.74
CA GLY A 129 -7.45 -1.29 14.56
C GLY A 129 -6.20 -2.09 14.23
N ILE A 130 -6.28 -3.39 13.95
CA ILE A 130 -5.14 -4.19 13.46
C ILE A 130 -5.53 -5.09 12.28
N GLY A 131 -4.63 -5.18 11.31
CA GLY A 131 -4.74 -6.12 10.20
C GLY A 131 -3.35 -6.55 9.76
N SER A 132 -3.24 -7.74 9.19
CA SER A 132 -1.99 -8.19 8.58
C SER A 132 -2.25 -8.93 7.27
N ILE A 133 -1.34 -8.77 6.32
CA ILE A 133 -1.32 -9.52 5.07
C ILE A 133 0.05 -10.13 4.89
N ARG A 134 0.07 -11.38 4.47
CA ARG A 134 1.29 -12.05 4.02
C ARG A 134 1.59 -11.58 2.60
N LEU A 135 2.81 -11.11 2.39
CA LEU A 135 3.30 -10.71 1.09
C LEU A 135 3.70 -11.97 0.30
N PRO A 136 3.23 -12.13 -0.95
CA PRO A 136 3.41 -13.35 -1.73
C PRO A 136 4.86 -13.58 -2.18
N GLU A 137 5.69 -12.55 -2.10
CA GLU A 137 7.09 -12.57 -2.54
C GLU A 137 7.99 -11.83 -1.56
N TYR A 138 9.31 -11.88 -1.79
CA TYR A 138 10.26 -11.06 -1.05
C TYR A 138 9.95 -9.57 -1.24
N ALA A 139 9.54 -8.92 -0.16
CA ALA A 139 9.08 -7.54 -0.17
C ALA A 139 10.20 -6.54 -0.51
N GLY A 140 11.47 -6.89 -0.22
CA GLY A 140 12.65 -6.09 -0.57
C GLY A 140 12.93 -5.99 -2.07
N ASN A 141 12.10 -6.57 -2.95
CA ASN A 141 12.16 -6.33 -4.39
C ASN A 141 11.26 -5.16 -4.84
N TRP A 142 10.32 -4.73 -3.99
CA TRP A 142 9.19 -3.89 -4.38
C TRP A 142 9.03 -2.70 -3.44
N ILE A 143 8.43 -1.62 -3.94
CA ILE A 143 7.81 -0.65 -3.04
C ILE A 143 6.42 -1.21 -2.68
N VAL A 144 6.18 -1.42 -1.40
CA VAL A 144 4.86 -1.81 -0.89
C VAL A 144 4.07 -0.55 -0.57
N GLU A 145 3.02 -0.27 -1.34
CA GLU A 145 2.12 0.86 -1.10
C GLU A 145 0.88 0.39 -0.33
N ALA A 146 0.53 1.12 0.73
CA ALA A 146 -0.78 1.06 1.37
C ALA A 146 -1.54 2.35 1.10
N VAL A 147 -2.77 2.22 0.59
CA VAL A 147 -3.69 3.32 0.35
C VAL A 147 -4.73 3.35 1.47
N TRP A 148 -4.81 4.48 2.16
CA TRP A 148 -5.71 4.73 3.27
C TRP A 148 -6.96 5.49 2.79
N PRO A 149 -8.12 5.29 3.45
CA PRO A 149 -9.31 6.11 3.24
C PRO A 149 -9.07 7.60 3.56
N ASP A 150 -9.96 8.47 3.08
CA ASP A 150 -9.82 9.93 3.19
C ASP A 150 -9.83 10.46 4.63
N ASN A 151 -10.35 9.68 5.59
CA ASN A 151 -10.47 10.07 7.01
C ASN A 151 -9.21 9.77 7.84
N PHE A 152 -8.11 9.36 7.22
CA PHE A 152 -6.89 8.93 7.91
C PHE A 152 -5.75 9.91 7.79
N ILE A 153 -5.01 10.00 8.90
CA ILE A 153 -3.83 10.81 9.05
C ILE A 153 -2.63 9.87 8.99
N SER A 154 -1.94 9.91 7.86
CA SER A 154 -0.51 9.64 7.65
C SER A 154 -0.28 8.77 6.41
N PRO A 155 0.76 9.03 5.59
CA PRO A 155 1.66 10.19 5.67
C PRO A 155 1.61 11.13 4.47
N ILE A 156 1.00 10.77 3.33
CA ILE A 156 1.11 11.62 2.13
C ILE A 156 -0.18 11.58 1.33
N ARG A 157 -0.85 12.73 1.20
CA ARG A 157 -1.93 12.89 0.24
C ARG A 157 -1.30 13.04 -1.14
N SER A 158 -1.58 12.11 -2.06
CA SER A 158 -0.96 12.04 -3.38
C SER A 158 -1.91 11.49 -4.45
N GLY A 159 -2.07 12.27 -5.52
CA GLY A 159 -3.07 12.00 -6.56
C GLY A 159 -4.49 11.88 -5.99
N GLY A 160 -4.81 12.67 -4.97
CA GLY A 160 -6.10 12.64 -4.28
C GLY A 160 -6.25 11.57 -3.19
N LYS A 161 -5.34 10.59 -3.09
CA LYS A 161 -5.42 9.47 -2.13
C LYS A 161 -4.41 9.61 -0.97
N ASN A 162 -4.69 9.05 0.19
CA ASN A 162 -3.73 8.95 1.30
C ASN A 162 -2.84 7.71 1.11
N ARG A 163 -1.54 7.89 0.90
CA ARG A 163 -0.62 6.81 0.51
C ARG A 163 0.58 6.72 1.44
N LEU A 164 0.91 5.51 1.90
CA LEU A 164 2.17 5.18 2.57
C LEU A 164 2.97 4.23 1.69
N TRP A 165 4.26 4.54 1.47
CA TRP A 165 5.17 3.60 0.81
C TRP A 165 6.16 3.02 1.82
N VAL A 166 6.33 1.71 1.78
CA VAL A 166 7.42 0.97 2.42
C VAL A 166 8.40 0.58 1.30
N PRO A 167 9.51 1.31 1.13
CA PRO A 167 10.45 1.06 0.07
C PRO A 167 11.27 -0.21 0.33
N PRO A 168 11.90 -0.79 -0.70
CA PRO A 168 12.71 -2.00 -0.61
C PRO A 168 13.71 -2.02 0.55
N GLU A 169 14.40 -0.90 0.78
CA GLU A 169 15.43 -0.75 1.80
C GLU A 169 14.91 -0.93 3.25
N ASP A 170 13.60 -0.74 3.50
CA ASP A 170 13.03 -0.96 4.82
C ASP A 170 12.88 -2.46 5.17
N TRP A 171 13.00 -3.36 4.18
CA TRP A 171 12.79 -4.81 4.33
C TRP A 171 14.09 -5.61 4.49
N GLU A 172 15.16 -5.01 5.05
CA GLU A 172 16.50 -5.61 5.12
C GLU A 172 16.50 -7.14 5.30
N GLU A 173 17.12 -7.84 4.35
CA GLU A 173 17.12 -9.31 4.24
C GLU A 173 17.58 -9.95 5.55
N GLY A 174 16.76 -10.86 6.10
CA GLY A 174 17.07 -11.58 7.34
C GLY A 174 16.89 -10.77 8.63
N LYS A 175 16.51 -9.49 8.56
CA LYS A 175 16.27 -8.64 9.74
C LYS A 175 14.81 -8.27 9.92
N HIS A 176 14.07 -8.04 8.84
CA HIS A 176 12.70 -7.53 8.92
C HIS A 176 11.69 -8.43 8.20
N CYS A 177 11.19 -9.45 8.92
CA CYS A 177 10.11 -10.30 8.43
C CYS A 177 8.72 -9.68 8.55
N SER A 178 8.60 -8.56 9.27
CA SER A 178 7.35 -7.85 9.45
C SER A 178 7.60 -6.36 9.45
N MET A 179 6.82 -5.63 8.65
CA MET A 179 6.80 -4.18 8.64
C MET A 179 5.48 -3.66 9.17
N ASN A 180 5.59 -2.71 10.10
CA ASN A 180 4.44 -2.09 10.73
C ASN A 180 4.14 -0.77 10.04
N ILE A 181 2.92 -0.64 9.54
CA ILE A 181 2.37 0.60 9.00
C ILE A 181 1.34 1.16 9.97
N HIS A 182 1.30 2.48 10.10
CA HIS A 182 0.53 3.13 11.14
C HIS A 182 -0.37 4.21 10.56
N GLY A 183 -1.65 4.17 10.91
CA GLY A 183 -2.64 5.19 10.61
C GLY A 183 -3.14 5.85 11.90
N ILE A 184 -3.33 7.17 11.87
CA ILE A 184 -3.93 7.91 12.97
C ILE A 184 -5.35 8.34 12.58
N VAL A 185 -6.29 8.11 13.49
CA VAL A 185 -7.70 8.53 13.39
C VAL A 185 -7.89 9.80 14.23
N PRO A 186 -8.57 10.83 13.72
CA PRO A 186 -8.85 12.07 14.46
C PRO A 186 -9.60 11.88 15.79
#